data_AF-A0A2S8I7U5-F1
#
_entry.id   AF-A0A2S8I7U5-F1
#
_cell.length_a   1.000
_cell.length_b   1.000
_cell.length_c   1.000
_cell.angle_alpha   90.00
_cell.angle_beta   90.00
_cell.angle_gamma   90.00
#
_symmetry.space_group_name_H-M   'P 1'
#
loop_
_entity.id
_entity.type
_entity.pdbx_description
1 polymer ?
#
loop_
_entity_poly.entity_id
_entity_poly.type
_entity_poly.pdbx_seq_one_letter_code
_entity_poly.pdbx_strand_id
1 'polypeptide(L)'
;MIDRLKRWELQIASAIGPATREQLEEWAAEHDRIWNRKASIDHVVLAVGLVCLIGMVFAVLSHLFSWLMSLVESGFGVQLGSRVLAVVSLVVRVVFCVGIARSVWSLVVQRLESRRPANPFRPIDVPPADLVERNATFPRALAYLDAIRHQRRPIVPYDLDVLGMIRRQQQLNHGA
;
A
#
# COMPACT_ATOMS: atom_id res chain seq x y z
N MET A 1 -14.77 11.93 8.83
CA MET A 1 -15.78 11.95 7.75
C MET A 1 -15.88 10.59 7.06
N ILE A 2 -14.75 9.98 6.68
CA ILE A 2 -14.65 8.65 6.04
C ILE A 2 -15.34 7.55 6.86
N ASP A 3 -15.18 7.53 8.19
CA ASP A 3 -15.82 6.51 9.04
C ASP A 3 -17.35 6.63 9.15
N ARG A 4 -17.93 7.79 8.83
CA ARG A 4 -19.39 7.94 8.78
C ARG A 4 -19.93 7.39 7.46
N LEU A 5 -19.24 7.67 6.36
CA LEU A 5 -19.58 7.14 5.03
C LEU A 5 -19.49 5.62 5.01
N LYS A 6 -18.38 5.04 5.48
CA LYS A 6 -18.21 3.58 5.56
C LYS A 6 -19.31 2.91 6.40
N ARG A 7 -19.69 3.52 7.53
CA ARG A 7 -20.78 3.02 8.36
C ARG A 7 -22.13 3.10 7.66
N TRP A 8 -22.40 4.18 6.93
CA TRP A 8 -23.66 4.34 6.21
C TRP A 8 -23.79 3.37 5.04
N GLU A 9 -22.71 3.14 4.29
CA GLU A 9 -22.65 2.11 3.23
C GLU A 9 -22.88 0.71 3.79
N LEU A 10 -22.22 0.37 4.90
CA LEU A 10 -22.44 -0.91 5.58
C LEU A 10 -23.89 -1.04 6.07
N GLN A 11 -24.47 0.03 6.63
CA GLN A 11 -25.87 0.07 7.08
C GLN A 11 -26.84 -0.21 5.93
N ILE A 12 -26.63 0.44 4.78
CA ILE A 12 -27.46 0.21 3.58
C ILE A 12 -27.30 -1.23 3.09
N ALA A 13 -26.08 -1.74 3.02
CA ALA A 13 -25.86 -3.12 2.58
C ALA A 13 -26.50 -4.16 3.50
N SER A 14 -26.51 -3.91 4.82
CA SER A 14 -27.27 -4.78 5.75
C SER A 14 -28.78 -4.73 5.55
N ALA A 15 -29.30 -3.61 5.00
CA ALA A 15 -30.72 -3.42 4.74
C ALA A 15 -31.16 -3.98 3.38
N ILE A 16 -30.25 -3.99 2.38
CA ILE A 16 -30.53 -4.44 1.00
C ILE A 16 -30.23 -5.94 0.80
N GLY A 17 -29.44 -6.55 1.69
CA GLY A 17 -29.05 -7.97 1.62
C GLY A 17 -27.62 -8.17 1.12
N PRO A 18 -27.11 -9.41 1.09
CA PRO A 18 -25.74 -9.67 0.68
C PRO A 18 -25.49 -9.33 -0.79
N ALA A 19 -24.35 -8.70 -1.07
CA ALA A 19 -23.90 -8.40 -2.43
C ALA A 19 -23.76 -9.68 -3.26
N THR A 20 -24.05 -9.63 -4.56
CA THR A 20 -23.91 -10.80 -5.44
C THR A 20 -22.44 -11.09 -5.73
N ARG A 21 -22.15 -12.27 -6.28
CA ARG A 21 -20.78 -12.65 -6.67
C ARG A 21 -20.18 -11.68 -7.69
N GLU A 22 -20.95 -11.32 -8.73
CA GLU A 22 -20.50 -10.40 -9.78
C GLU A 22 -20.18 -9.01 -9.22
N GLN A 23 -21.01 -8.51 -8.30
CA GLN A 23 -20.76 -7.24 -7.62
C GLN A 23 -19.49 -7.27 -6.78
N LEU A 24 -19.22 -8.38 -6.07
CA LEU A 24 -17.98 -8.53 -5.31
C LEU A 24 -16.74 -8.60 -6.20
N GLU A 25 -16.83 -9.27 -7.35
CA GLU A 25 -15.73 -9.32 -8.33
C GLU A 25 -15.45 -7.93 -8.91
N GLU A 26 -16.50 -7.16 -9.26
CA GLU A 26 -16.37 -5.78 -9.74
C GLU A 26 -15.78 -4.85 -8.67
N TRP A 27 -16.28 -4.91 -7.43
CA TRP A 27 -15.75 -4.11 -6.33
C TRP A 27 -14.32 -4.49 -5.95
N ALA A 28 -13.98 -5.79 -6.01
CA ALA A 28 -12.61 -6.24 -5.80
C ALA A 28 -11.67 -5.67 -6.87
N ALA A 29 -12.09 -5.71 -8.14
CA ALA A 29 -11.31 -5.17 -9.25
C ALA A 29 -11.15 -3.65 -9.15
N GLU A 30 -12.21 -2.92 -8.83
CA GLU A 30 -12.17 -1.47 -8.69
C GLU A 30 -11.32 -1.04 -7.48
N HIS A 31 -11.43 -1.76 -6.35
CA HIS A 31 -10.57 -1.51 -5.19
C HIS A 31 -9.08 -1.71 -5.54
N ASP A 32 -8.75 -2.79 -6.26
CA ASP A 32 -7.38 -3.04 -6.74
C ASP A 32 -6.93 -1.97 -7.73
N ARG A 33 -7.81 -1.49 -8.61
CA ARG A 33 -7.53 -0.41 -9.57
C ARG A 33 -7.22 0.91 -8.88
N ILE A 34 -8.05 1.32 -7.91
CA ILE A 34 -7.85 2.54 -7.14
C ILE A 34 -6.53 2.47 -6.37
N TRP A 35 -6.25 1.34 -5.73
CA TRP A 35 -4.99 1.15 -5.02
C TRP A 35 -3.79 1.19 -5.96
N ASN A 36 -3.85 0.49 -7.10
CA ASN A 36 -2.78 0.51 -8.09
C ASN A 36 -2.53 1.92 -8.64
N ARG A 37 -3.59 2.71 -8.87
CA ARG A 37 -3.46 4.10 -9.29
C ARG A 37 -2.77 4.95 -8.23
N LYS A 38 -3.16 4.79 -6.96
CA LYS A 38 -2.52 5.51 -5.84
C LYS A 38 -1.06 5.12 -5.69
N ALA A 39 -0.77 3.81 -5.68
CA ALA A 39 0.59 3.30 -5.63
C ALA A 39 1.43 3.87 -6.79
N SER A 40 0.91 3.88 -8.02
CA SER A 40 1.61 4.44 -9.17
C SER A 40 1.97 5.92 -8.97
N ILE A 41 1.05 6.74 -8.45
CA ILE A 41 1.33 8.15 -8.13
C ILE A 41 2.44 8.26 -7.07
N ASP A 42 2.37 7.46 -6.01
CA ASP A 42 3.39 7.45 -4.96
C ASP A 42 4.77 7.08 -5.53
N HIS A 43 4.83 6.07 -6.42
CA HIS A 43 6.08 5.69 -7.10
C HIS A 43 6.64 6.82 -7.97
N VAL A 44 5.79 7.56 -8.71
CA VAL A 44 6.22 8.70 -9.53
C VAL A 44 6.79 9.82 -8.65
N VAL A 45 6.10 10.18 -7.57
CA VAL A 45 6.57 11.21 -6.63
C VAL A 45 7.91 10.81 -6.01
N LEU A 46 8.05 9.56 -5.60
CA LEU A 46 9.30 9.03 -5.07
C LEU A 46 10.42 9.05 -6.11
N ALA A 47 10.14 8.68 -7.36
CA ALA A 47 11.12 8.70 -8.43
C ALA A 47 11.65 10.12 -8.68
N VAL A 48 10.75 11.12 -8.75
CA VAL A 48 11.13 12.53 -8.90
C VAL A 48 11.98 13.00 -7.71
N GLY A 49 11.56 12.70 -6.48
CA GLY A 49 12.33 13.03 -5.28
C GLY A 49 13.71 12.38 -5.25
N LEU A 50 13.82 11.12 -5.69
CA LEU A 50 15.07 10.39 -5.78
C LEU A 50 16.01 11.03 -6.81
N VAL A 51 15.51 11.46 -7.96
CA VAL A 51 16.30 12.17 -8.99
C VAL A 51 16.88 13.47 -8.41
N CYS A 52 16.08 14.26 -7.69
CA CYS A 52 16.56 15.48 -7.03
C CYS A 52 17.65 15.17 -5.99
N LEU A 53 17.45 14.13 -5.16
CA LEU A 53 18.41 13.71 -4.15
C LEU A 53 19.73 13.23 -4.77
N ILE A 54 19.66 12.44 -5.83
CA ILE A 54 20.83 11.99 -6.60
C ILE A 54 21.58 13.19 -7.16
N GLY A 55 20.87 14.18 -7.72
CA GLY A 55 21.48 15.41 -8.22
C GLY A 55 22.25 16.17 -7.14
N MET A 56 21.66 16.31 -5.95
CA MET A 56 22.33 16.95 -4.80
C MET A 56 23.55 16.17 -4.34
N VAL A 57 23.44 14.84 -4.16
CA VAL A 57 24.56 13.97 -3.77
C VAL A 57 25.69 14.06 -4.80
N PHE A 58 25.35 14.04 -6.08
CA PHE A 58 26.33 14.17 -7.16
C PHE A 58 27.04 15.53 -7.15
N ALA A 59 26.32 16.62 -6.92
CA ALA A 59 26.89 17.96 -6.81
C ALA A 59 27.85 18.06 -5.61
N VAL A 60 27.46 17.54 -4.44
CA VAL A 60 28.29 17.52 -3.24
C VAL A 60 29.56 16.69 -3.46
N LEU A 61 29.45 15.49 -4.02
CA LEU A 61 30.62 14.66 -4.35
C LEU A 61 31.56 15.34 -5.33
N SER A 62 31.00 16.12 -6.27
CA SER A 62 31.78 16.91 -7.22
C SER A 62 32.54 18.04 -6.54
N HIS A 63 31.88 18.77 -5.65
CA HIS A 63 32.53 19.82 -4.86
C HIS A 63 33.63 19.25 -3.94
N LEU A 64 33.36 18.15 -3.24
CA LEU A 64 34.34 17.50 -2.36
C LEU A 64 35.58 17.03 -3.11
N PHE A 65 35.38 16.44 -4.29
CA PHE A 65 36.50 16.02 -5.13
C PHE A 65 37.33 17.21 -5.63
N SER A 66 36.69 18.27 -6.12
CA SER A 66 37.40 19.48 -6.54
C SER A 66 38.20 20.11 -5.41
N TRP A 67 37.61 20.18 -4.21
CA TRP A 67 38.30 20.65 -3.00
C TRP A 67 39.51 19.78 -2.64
N LEU A 68 39.34 18.45 -2.68
CA LEU A 68 40.42 17.50 -2.38
C LEU A 68 41.57 17.61 -3.39
N MET A 69 41.26 17.75 -4.68
CA MET A 69 42.27 17.95 -5.72
C MET A 69 43.03 19.27 -5.52
N SER A 70 42.35 20.36 -5.15
CA SER A 70 42.98 21.65 -4.86
C SER A 70 43.93 21.60 -3.66
N LEU A 71 43.62 20.81 -2.62
CA LEU A 71 44.52 20.58 -1.50
C LEU A 71 45.78 19.79 -1.92
N VAL A 72 45.62 18.78 -2.77
CA VAL A 72 46.74 17.97 -3.25
C VAL A 72 47.68 18.81 -4.14
N GLU A 73 47.11 19.62 -5.04
CA GLU A 73 47.89 20.52 -5.89
C GLU A 73 48.65 21.57 -5.07
N SER A 74 48.01 22.17 -4.06
CA SER A 74 48.65 23.18 -3.20
C SER A 74 49.66 22.59 -2.21
N GLY A 75 49.42 21.39 -1.69
CA GLY A 75 50.28 20.75 -0.69
C GLY A 75 51.49 20.01 -1.26
N PHE A 76 51.37 19.42 -2.45
CA PHE A 76 52.44 18.63 -3.07
C PHE A 76 53.04 19.25 -4.33
N GLY A 77 52.47 20.35 -4.85
CA GLY A 77 52.97 21.02 -6.07
C GLY A 77 52.84 20.17 -7.34
N VAL A 78 52.06 19.08 -7.29
CA VAL A 78 51.87 18.15 -8.41
C VAL A 78 50.62 18.55 -9.18
N GLN A 79 50.79 19.00 -10.43
CA GLN A 79 49.68 19.28 -11.34
C GLN A 79 49.17 17.95 -11.90
N LEU A 80 48.12 17.39 -11.29
CA LEU A 80 47.54 16.10 -11.70
C LEU A 80 46.76 16.25 -13.01
N GLY A 81 47.45 16.10 -14.14
CA GLY A 81 46.79 16.06 -15.44
C GLY A 81 46.02 14.74 -15.66
N SER A 82 44.82 14.69 -16.24
CA SER A 82 43.72 15.66 -16.34
C SER A 82 42.42 14.98 -16.85
N ARG A 83 42.45 13.68 -17.22
CA ARG A 83 41.26 12.98 -17.75
C ARG A 83 40.97 11.64 -17.11
N VAL A 84 41.99 10.81 -16.86
CA VAL A 84 41.77 9.47 -16.27
C VAL A 84 41.17 9.55 -14.86
N LEU A 85 41.70 10.44 -14.01
CA LEU A 85 41.15 10.67 -12.67
C LEU A 85 39.73 11.25 -12.69
N ALA A 86 39.44 12.13 -13.65
CA ALA A 86 38.10 12.67 -13.84
C ALA A 86 37.11 11.58 -14.27
N VAL A 87 37.52 10.70 -15.19
CA VAL A 87 36.72 9.54 -15.63
C VAL A 87 36.50 8.54 -14.49
N VAL A 88 37.55 8.18 -13.75
CA VAL A 88 37.44 7.27 -12.60
C VAL A 88 36.54 7.87 -11.53
N SER A 89 36.72 9.15 -11.19
CA SER A 89 35.86 9.82 -10.22
C SER A 89 34.41 9.90 -10.69
N LEU A 90 34.16 10.18 -11.97
CA LEU A 90 32.82 10.17 -12.54
C LEU A 90 32.17 8.79 -12.42
N VAL A 91 32.89 7.73 -12.78
CA VAL A 91 32.39 6.34 -12.68
C VAL A 91 32.05 6.00 -11.24
N VAL A 92 32.94 6.29 -10.29
CA VAL A 92 32.69 6.03 -8.86
C VAL A 92 31.45 6.78 -8.36
N ARG A 93 31.29 8.05 -8.73
CA ARG A 93 30.09 8.85 -8.36
C ARG A 93 28.82 8.27 -8.97
N VAL A 94 28.85 7.88 -10.24
CA VAL A 94 27.69 7.28 -10.91
C VAL A 94 27.32 5.96 -10.25
N VAL A 95 28.29 5.07 -10.02
CA VAL A 95 28.06 3.78 -9.35
C VAL A 95 27.51 3.99 -7.94
N PHE A 96 28.06 4.93 -7.18
CA PHE A 96 27.59 5.27 -5.84
C PHE A 96 26.15 5.81 -5.86
N CYS A 97 25.83 6.75 -6.76
CA CYS A 97 24.49 7.29 -6.92
C CYS A 97 23.48 6.20 -7.34
N VAL A 98 23.85 5.32 -8.26
CA VAL A 98 23.00 4.18 -8.67
C VAL A 98 22.79 3.20 -7.52
N GLY A 99 23.83 2.92 -6.72
CA GLY A 99 23.75 2.08 -5.53
C GLY A 99 22.78 2.61 -4.49
N ILE A 100 22.86 3.91 -4.18
CA ILE A 100 21.91 4.59 -3.28
C ILE A 100 20.51 4.56 -3.87
N ALA A 101 20.36 4.95 -5.13
CA ALA A 101 19.07 4.99 -5.83
C ALA A 101 18.36 3.65 -5.75
N ARG A 102 19.06 2.57 -6.08
CA ARG A 102 18.53 1.21 -6.05
C ARG A 102 18.18 0.76 -4.64
N SER A 103 19.02 1.06 -3.65
CA SER A 103 18.79 0.67 -2.25
C SER A 103 17.58 1.39 -1.66
N VAL A 104 17.49 2.72 -1.85
CA VAL A 104 16.36 3.53 -1.41
C VAL A 104 15.07 3.09 -2.10
N TRP A 105 15.11 2.89 -3.43
CA TRP A 105 13.96 2.42 -4.18
C TRP A 105 13.46 1.07 -3.68
N SER A 106 14.35 0.09 -3.51
CA SER A 106 14.00 -1.24 -3.01
C SER A 106 13.33 -1.20 -1.64
N LEU A 107 13.90 -0.43 -0.69
CA LEU A 107 13.34 -0.30 0.65
C LEU A 107 11.97 0.35 0.65
N VAL A 108 11.77 1.35 -0.21
CA VAL A 108 10.50 2.08 -0.28
C VAL A 108 9.42 1.26 -0.98
N VAL A 109 9.73 0.58 -2.08
CA VAL A 109 8.79 -0.33 -2.76
C VAL A 109 8.35 -1.44 -1.83
N GLN A 110 9.30 -2.08 -1.13
CA GLN A 110 8.97 -3.12 -0.16
C GLN A 110 8.07 -2.60 0.96
N ARG A 111 8.30 -1.36 1.44
CA ARG A 111 7.39 -0.71 2.41
C ARG A 111 6.01 -0.42 1.83
N LEU A 112 5.91 0.04 0.58
CA LEU A 112 4.64 0.30 -0.09
C LEU A 112 3.82 -0.99 -0.27
N GLU A 113 4.47 -2.07 -0.69
CA GLU A 113 3.86 -3.39 -0.81
C GLU A 113 3.39 -3.93 0.55
N SER A 114 4.22 -3.81 1.59
CA SER A 114 3.85 -4.27 2.94
C SER A 114 2.65 -3.51 3.53
N ARG A 115 2.41 -2.27 3.08
CA ARG A 115 1.27 -1.45 3.50
C ARG A 115 0.03 -1.65 2.64
N ARG A 116 0.07 -2.52 1.62
CA ARG A 116 -1.11 -2.80 0.79
C ARG A 116 -2.22 -3.38 1.68
N PRO A 117 -3.37 -2.71 1.81
CA PRO A 117 -4.48 -3.25 2.56
C PRO A 117 -5.01 -4.50 1.86
N ALA A 118 -5.37 -5.52 2.65
CA ALA A 118 -6.04 -6.69 2.13
C ALA A 118 -7.36 -6.26 1.46
N ASN A 119 -7.63 -6.78 0.27
CA ASN A 119 -8.83 -6.44 -0.46
C ASN A 119 -10.06 -7.03 0.25
N PRO A 120 -11.00 -6.21 0.76
CA PRO A 120 -12.10 -6.68 1.61
C PRO A 120 -13.18 -7.44 0.84
N PHE A 121 -13.13 -7.42 -0.49
CA PHE A 121 -14.08 -8.09 -1.37
C PHE A 121 -13.55 -9.41 -1.94
N ARG A 122 -12.30 -9.79 -1.60
CA ARG A 122 -11.74 -11.08 -2.00
C ARG A 122 -12.16 -12.20 -1.03
N PRO A 123 -12.36 -13.43 -1.52
CA PRO A 123 -12.68 -14.58 -0.69
C PRO A 123 -11.65 -14.80 0.42
N ILE A 124 -12.13 -15.24 1.57
CA ILE A 124 -11.31 -15.72 2.68
C ILE A 124 -11.70 -17.14 3.06
N ASP A 125 -10.72 -17.91 3.53
CA ASP A 125 -10.92 -19.27 4.00
C ASP A 125 -11.47 -19.25 5.44
N VAL A 126 -12.76 -18.97 5.56
CA VAL A 126 -13.49 -19.04 6.83
C VAL A 126 -14.57 -20.12 6.74
N PRO A 127 -14.57 -21.12 7.65
CA PRO A 127 -15.61 -22.14 7.66
C PRO A 127 -16.98 -21.50 7.91
N PRO A 128 -18.00 -21.79 7.06
CA PRO A 128 -19.35 -21.27 7.26
C PRO A 128 -19.96 -21.71 8.60
N ALA A 129 -19.60 -22.91 9.08
CA ALA A 129 -20.09 -23.46 10.35
C ALA A 129 -19.69 -22.58 11.55
N ASP A 130 -18.43 -22.13 11.59
CA ASP A 130 -17.91 -21.25 12.65
C ASP A 130 -18.68 -19.93 12.69
N LEU A 131 -19.07 -19.39 11.53
CA LEU A 131 -19.84 -18.16 11.47
C LEU A 131 -21.28 -18.36 11.93
N VAL A 132 -21.90 -19.51 11.66
CA VAL A 132 -23.24 -19.83 12.14
C VAL A 132 -23.23 -19.98 13.67
N GLU A 133 -22.25 -20.70 14.23
CA GLU A 133 -22.12 -20.88 15.68
C GLU A 133 -21.93 -19.53 16.39
N ARG A 134 -21.02 -18.68 15.90
CA ARG A 134 -20.76 -17.34 16.47
C ARG A 134 -21.95 -16.38 16.39
N ASN A 135 -22.90 -16.63 15.48
CA ASN A 135 -24.07 -15.80 15.26
C ASN A 135 -25.39 -16.48 15.68
N ALA A 136 -25.33 -17.60 16.41
CA ALA A 136 -26.52 -18.40 16.77
C ALA A 136 -27.60 -17.60 17.52
N THR A 137 -27.21 -16.60 18.32
CA THR A 137 -28.12 -15.74 19.10
C THR A 137 -28.66 -14.53 18.31
N PHE A 138 -28.25 -14.36 17.05
CA PHE A 138 -28.55 -13.17 16.24
C PHE A 138 -29.35 -13.55 14.99
N PRO A 139 -30.70 -13.57 15.04
CA PRO A 139 -31.53 -14.08 13.95
C PRO A 139 -31.34 -13.32 12.63
N ARG A 140 -31.06 -12.01 12.68
CA ARG A 140 -30.75 -11.23 11.47
C ARG A 140 -29.42 -11.60 10.84
N ALA A 141 -28.41 -11.93 11.66
CA ALA A 141 -27.11 -12.36 11.18
C ALA A 141 -27.20 -13.76 10.54
N LEU A 142 -28.02 -14.65 11.09
CA LEU A 142 -28.31 -15.96 10.49
C LEU A 142 -29.04 -15.81 9.15
N ALA A 143 -30.05 -14.93 9.05
CA ALA A 143 -30.73 -14.66 7.79
C ALA A 143 -29.78 -14.11 6.71
N TYR A 144 -28.81 -13.28 7.10
CA TYR A 144 -27.77 -12.79 6.18
C TYR A 144 -26.85 -13.92 5.69
N LEU A 145 -26.39 -14.80 6.57
CA LEU A 145 -25.58 -15.98 6.21
C LEU A 145 -26.36 -16.95 5.31
N ASP A 146 -27.64 -17.15 5.59
CA ASP A 146 -28.50 -17.98 4.77
C ASP A 146 -28.69 -17.40 3.36
N ALA A 147 -28.87 -16.08 3.25
CA ALA A 147 -28.92 -15.40 1.96
C ALA A 147 -27.60 -15.54 1.16
N ILE A 148 -26.44 -15.46 1.80
CA ILE A 148 -25.13 -15.74 1.16
C ILE A 148 -25.09 -17.18 0.63
N ARG A 149 -25.55 -18.14 1.44
CA ARG A 149 -25.59 -19.56 1.06
C ARG A 149 -26.48 -19.79 -0.16
N HIS A 150 -27.65 -19.14 -0.21
CA HIS A 150 -28.56 -19.20 -1.36
C HIS A 150 -27.94 -18.63 -2.64
N GLN A 151 -27.13 -17.57 -2.52
CA GLN A 151 -26.38 -16.98 -3.64
C GLN A 151 -25.17 -17.83 -4.09
N ARG A 152 -24.82 -18.91 -3.36
CA ARG A 152 -23.67 -19.79 -3.65
C ARG A 152 -22.35 -19.04 -3.86
N ARG A 153 -22.15 -17.93 -3.16
CA ARG A 153 -20.93 -17.12 -3.23
C ARG A 153 -20.01 -17.37 -2.03
N PRO A 154 -18.70 -17.12 -2.16
CA PRO A 154 -17.79 -17.19 -1.03
C PRO A 154 -18.04 -16.08 -0.02
N ILE A 155 -17.61 -16.32 1.22
CA ILE A 155 -17.58 -15.32 2.29
C ILE A 155 -16.36 -14.43 2.09
N VAL A 156 -16.56 -13.12 2.24
CA VAL A 156 -15.52 -12.09 2.11
C VAL A 156 -15.36 -11.31 3.42
N PRO A 157 -14.21 -10.66 3.69
CA PRO A 157 -14.02 -9.82 4.88
C PRO A 157 -15.12 -8.76 5.07
N TYR A 158 -15.63 -8.20 3.97
CA TYR A 158 -16.77 -7.29 3.99
C TYR A 158 -18.01 -7.87 4.69
N ASP A 159 -18.29 -9.16 4.53
CA ASP A 159 -19.41 -9.82 5.20
C ASP A 159 -19.22 -9.88 6.72
N LEU A 160 -17.98 -10.03 7.19
CA LEU A 160 -17.67 -10.05 8.62
C LEU A 160 -17.94 -8.68 9.27
N ASP A 161 -17.63 -7.60 8.55
CA ASP A 161 -17.95 -6.23 8.97
C ASP A 161 -19.47 -6.02 9.05
N VAL A 162 -20.23 -6.50 8.05
CA VAL A 162 -21.70 -6.43 8.04
C VAL A 162 -22.31 -7.25 9.19
N LEU A 163 -21.85 -8.48 9.41
CA LEU A 163 -22.30 -9.31 10.54
C LEU A 163 -21.96 -8.68 11.90
N GLY A 164 -20.78 -8.06 12.03
CA GLY A 164 -20.39 -7.29 13.21
C GLY A 164 -21.33 -6.11 13.48
N MET A 165 -21.74 -5.40 12.42
CA MET A 165 -22.66 -4.28 12.53
C MET A 165 -24.09 -4.74 12.88
N ILE A 166 -24.60 -5.81 12.27
CA ILE A 166 -25.91 -6.39 12.59
C ILE A 166 -25.98 -6.77 14.06
N ARG A 167 -24.93 -7.43 14.59
CA ARG A 167 -24.83 -7.78 16.01
C ARG A 167 -24.93 -6.55 16.91
N ARG A 168 -24.14 -5.50 16.63
CA ARG A 168 -24.18 -4.25 17.40
C ARG A 168 -25.57 -3.60 17.37
N GLN A 169 -26.23 -3.58 16.21
CA GLN A 169 -27.56 -2.99 16.08
C GLN A 169 -28.61 -3.77 16.89
N GLN A 170 -28.57 -5.10 16.88
CA GLN A 170 -29.49 -5.90 17.69
C GLN A 170 -29.25 -5.76 19.19
N GLN A 171 -27.98 -5.68 19.61
CA GLN A 171 -27.62 -5.44 21.02
C GLN A 171 -28.14 -4.08 21.51
N LEU A 172 -27.99 -3.03 20.70
CA LEU A 172 -28.53 -1.70 21.02
C LEU A 172 -30.05 -1.71 21.15
N ASN A 173 -30.74 -2.50 20.31
CA ASN A 173 -32.20 -2.62 20.35
C ASN A 173 -32.74 -3.55 21.47
N HIS A 174 -31.90 -4.39 22.08
CA HIS A 174 -32.27 -5.26 23.21
C HIS A 174 -31.85 -4.69 24.57
N GLY A 175 -31.00 -3.66 24.59
CA GLY A 175 -30.56 -2.96 25.80
C GLY A 175 -31.35 -1.69 26.12
N ALA A 176 -32.46 -1.44 25.42
CA ALA A 176 -33.40 -0.34 25.63
C ALA A 176 -34.78 -0.91 25.96
#